data_AF-N9RQP5-F1
#
_entry.id   AF-N9RQP5-F1
#
_cell.length_a   1.000
_cell.length_b   1.000
_cell.length_c   1.000
_cell.angle_alpha   90.00
_cell.angle_beta   90.00
_cell.angle_gamma   90.00
#
_symmetry.space_group_name_H-M   'P 1'
#
loop_
_entity.id
_entity.type
_entity.pdbx_description
1 polymer ?
#
loop_
_entity_poly.entity_id
_entity_poly.type
_entity_poly.pdbx_seq_one_letter_code
_entity_poly.pdbx_strand_id
1 'polypeptide(L)' 'MGFFNTSNQSNHFHNMLLNKKDILNGYSVEMLAEKYVDAPKEIQQIIVQILKERGYSSQEIEHMLKQANEKSFVL' A
#
# COMPACT_ATOMS: atom_id res chain seq x y z
N MET A 1 21.56 9.20 25.89
CA MET A 1 21.19 9.30 24.46
C MET A 1 19.98 8.39 24.22
N GLY A 2 18.89 9.01 23.73
CA GLY A 2 17.60 8.47 23.24
C GLY A 2 17.17 7.04 23.55
N PHE A 3 16.29 6.87 24.54
CA PHE A 3 15.42 5.69 24.67
C PHE A 3 14.24 5.87 23.70
N PHE A 4 14.25 5.15 22.57
CA PHE A 4 13.09 5.10 21.67
C PHE A 4 12.03 4.17 22.25
N ASN A 5 11.17 4.74 23.09
CA ASN A 5 9.93 4.13 23.56
C ASN A 5 8.93 4.06 22.38
N THR A 6 8.91 2.98 21.59
CA THR A 6 7.92 2.80 20.49
C THR A 6 7.22 1.43 20.51
N SER A 7 7.23 0.73 21.64
CA SER A 7 6.50 -0.54 21.79
C SER A 7 4.98 -0.35 21.85
N ASN A 8 4.48 0.84 22.26
CA ASN A 8 3.04 1.11 22.34
C ASN A 8 2.47 1.78 21.07
N GLN A 9 3.32 2.44 20.27
CA GLN A 9 2.91 3.07 19.01
C GLN A 9 2.79 2.03 17.88
N SER A 10 3.62 0.99 17.93
CA SER A 10 3.60 -0.13 16.97
C SER A 10 2.28 -0.90 16.98
N ASN A 11 1.59 -1.04 18.12
CA ASN A 11 0.31 -1.74 18.21
C ASN A 11 -0.86 -0.94 17.62
N HIS A 12 -0.86 0.37 17.81
CA HIS A 12 -1.88 1.24 17.22
C HIS A 12 -1.70 1.34 15.70
N PHE A 13 -0.44 1.40 15.25
CA PHE A 13 -0.09 1.31 13.85
C PHE A 13 -0.46 -0.05 13.25
N HIS A 14 -0.10 -1.16 13.89
CA HIS A 14 -0.47 -2.50 13.42
C HIS A 14 -1.98 -2.66 13.25
N ASN A 15 -2.78 -2.25 14.23
CA ASN A 15 -4.24 -2.36 14.13
C ASN A 15 -4.83 -1.46 13.05
N MET A 16 -4.31 -0.24 12.88
CA MET A 16 -4.76 0.65 11.82
C MET A 16 -4.34 0.14 10.42
N LEU A 17 -3.14 -0.43 10.31
CA LEU A 17 -2.62 -1.04 9.09
C LEU A 17 -3.39 -2.31 8.73
N LEU A 18 -3.75 -3.15 9.71
CA LEU A 18 -4.57 -4.36 9.50
C LEU A 18 -5.97 -4.00 9.00
N ASN A 19 -6.61 -3.02 9.62
CA ASN A 19 -7.93 -2.57 9.18
C ASN A 19 -7.90 -1.98 7.76
N LYS A 20 -6.85 -1.21 7.44
CA LYS A 20 -6.65 -0.70 6.08
C LYS A 20 -6.29 -1.80 5.10
N LYS A 21 -5.50 -2.79 5.50
CA LYS A 21 -5.14 -3.95 4.66
C LYS A 21 -6.39 -4.74 4.29
N ASP A 22 -7.30 -4.96 5.22
CA ASP A 22 -8.57 -5.67 4.96
C ASP A 22 -9.44 -4.91 3.95
N ILE A 23 -9.60 -3.60 4.13
CA ILE A 23 -10.32 -2.72 3.19
C ILE A 23 -9.64 -2.74 1.80
N LEU A 24 -8.30 -2.64 1.76
CA LEU A 24 -7.53 -2.65 0.52
C LEU A 24 -7.57 -4.03 -0.16
N ASN A 25 -7.63 -5.11 0.62
CA ASN A 25 -7.76 -6.46 0.10
C ASN A 25 -9.16 -6.72 -0.51
N GLY A 26 -10.15 -5.86 -0.25
CA GLY A 26 -11.41 -5.85 -0.99
C GLY A 26 -11.34 -5.16 -2.35
N TYR A 27 -10.30 -4.36 -2.62
CA TYR A 27 -10.20 -3.59 -3.85
C TYR A 27 -9.54 -4.35 -5.01
N SER A 28 -9.98 -4.02 -6.21
CA SER A 28 -9.36 -4.45 -7.46
C SER A 28 -7.96 -3.84 -7.62
N VAL A 29 -7.11 -4.49 -8.40
CA VAL A 29 -5.73 -4.06 -8.65
C VAL A 29 -5.66 -2.65 -9.23
N GLU A 30 -6.58 -2.27 -10.12
CA GLU A 30 -6.66 -0.91 -10.67
C GLU A 30 -6.93 0.14 -9.59
N MET A 31 -7.90 -0.11 -8.70
CA MET A 31 -8.22 0.82 -7.62
C MET A 31 -7.09 0.88 -6.58
N LEU A 32 -6.40 -0.24 -6.33
CA LEU A 32 -5.18 -0.25 -5.51
C LEU A 32 -4.08 0.60 -6.15
N ALA A 33 -3.92 0.53 -7.46
CA ALA A 33 -2.92 1.30 -8.19
C ALA A 33 -3.26 2.80 -8.25
N GLU A 34 -4.53 3.18 -8.40
CA GLU A 34 -4.98 4.57 -8.26
C GLU A 34 -4.74 5.10 -6.84
N LYS A 35 -5.13 4.32 -5.82
CA LYS A 35 -4.87 4.66 -4.42
C LYS A 35 -3.38 4.79 -4.14
N TYR A 36 -2.52 4.04 -4.82
CA TYR A 36 -1.06 4.07 -4.63
C TYR A 36 -0.44 5.41 -5.05
N VAL A 37 -0.93 6.04 -6.13
CA VAL A 37 -0.40 7.31 -6.65
C VAL A 37 -0.56 8.44 -5.63
N ASP A 38 -1.74 8.55 -5.03
CA ASP A 38 -2.08 9.57 -4.02
C ASP A 38 -1.81 9.11 -2.57
N ALA A 39 -1.30 7.89 -2.38
CA ALA A 39 -1.09 7.33 -1.05
C ALA A 39 0.23 7.80 -0.41
N PRO A 40 0.25 7.99 0.93
CA PRO A 40 1.51 8.11 1.66
C PRO A 40 2.30 6.79 1.61
N LYS A 41 3.62 6.89 1.79
CA LYS A 41 4.59 5.79 1.64
C LYS A 41 4.25 4.52 2.45
N GLU A 42 3.58 4.67 3.58
CA GLU A 42 3.09 3.55 4.39
C GLU A 42 1.98 2.76 3.69
N ILE A 43 1.00 3.45 3.11
CA ILE A 43 -0.12 2.83 2.38
C ILE A 43 0.40 2.19 1.09
N GLN A 44 1.36 2.83 0.41
CA GLN A 44 2.05 2.26 -0.74
C GLN A 44 2.70 0.91 -0.41
N GLN A 45 3.37 0.80 0.74
CA GLN A 45 3.96 -0.46 1.18
C GLN A 45 2.90 -1.54 1.48
N ILE A 46 1.75 -1.18 2.05
CA ILE A 46 0.64 -2.12 2.28
C ILE A 46 0.09 -2.62 0.94
N ILE A 47 -0.13 -1.73 -0.02
CA ILE A 47 -0.65 -2.09 -1.36
C ILE A 47 0.30 -3.07 -2.05
N VAL A 48 1.60 -2.78 -2.03
CA VAL A 48 2.62 -3.69 -2.59
C VAL A 48 2.62 -5.05 -1.88
N GLN A 49 2.46 -5.08 -0.55
CA GLN A 49 2.36 -6.34 0.19
C GLN A 49 1.11 -7.14 -0.19
N ILE A 50 -0.05 -6.50 -0.29
CA ILE A 50 -1.30 -7.16 -0.70
C ILE A 50 -1.15 -7.77 -2.09
N LEU A 51 -0.57 -7.02 -3.04
CA LEU A 51 -0.37 -7.53 -4.40
C LEU A 51 0.60 -8.72 -4.42
N LYS A 52 1.68 -8.68 -3.62
CA LYS A 52 2.57 -9.83 -3.46
C LYS A 52 1.87 -11.05 -2.85
N GLU A 53 1.04 -10.85 -1.83
CA GLU A 53 0.25 -11.91 -1.20
C GLU A 53 -0.80 -12.52 -2.15
N ARG A 54 -1.29 -11.73 -3.11
CA ARG A 54 -2.16 -12.21 -4.19
C ARG A 54 -1.43 -12.97 -5.29
N GLY A 55 -0.09 -13.05 -5.22
CA GLY A 55 0.75 -13.79 -6.17
C GLY A 55 1.34 -12.96 -7.30
N TYR A 56 1.23 -11.62 -7.26
CA TYR A 56 1.86 -10.77 -8.27
C TYR A 56 3.35 -10.57 -8.00
N SER A 57 4.14 -10.61 -9.07
CA SER A 57 5.57 -10.36 -9.01
C SER A 57 5.87 -8.88 -8.78
N SER A 58 6.99 -8.55 -8.13
CA SER A 58 7.41 -7.15 -7.93
C SER A 58 7.45 -6.35 -9.25
N GLN A 59 7.86 -6.99 -10.36
CA GLN A 59 7.87 -6.37 -11.68
C GLN A 59 6.47 -6.10 -12.22
N GLU A 60 5.53 -7.02 -12.06
CA GLU A 60 4.14 -6.84 -12.48
C GLU A 60 3.47 -5.71 -11.69
N ILE A 61 3.73 -5.68 -10.38
CA ILE A 61 3.25 -4.63 -9.48
C ILE A 61 3.78 -3.28 -9.94
N GLU A 62 5.09 -3.14 -10.14
CA GLU A 62 5.70 -1.89 -10.61
C GLU A 62 5.11 -1.44 -11.95
N HIS A 63 4.90 -2.39 -12.88
CA HIS A 63 4.31 -2.10 -14.19
C HIS A 63 2.86 -1.62 -14.08
N MET A 64 2.05 -2.23 -13.21
CA MET A 64 0.66 -1.83 -12.96
C MET A 64 0.57 -0.46 -12.29
N LEU A 65 1.42 -0.22 -11.29
CA LEU A 65 1.50 1.07 -10.59
C LEU A 65 1.95 2.19 -11.53
N LYS A 66 2.91 1.91 -12.41
CA LYS A 66 3.37 2.86 -13.42
C LYS A 66 2.28 3.19 -14.44
N GLN A 67 1.54 2.18 -14.92
CA GLN A 67 0.39 2.41 -15.82
C GLN A 67 -0.72 3.24 -15.16
N ALA A 68 -0.99 3.03 -13.88
CA ALA A 68 -1.98 3.83 -13.15
C ALA A 68 -1.53 5.30 -12.99
N ASN A 69 -0.24 5.52 -12.74
CA ASN A 69 0.35 6.86 -12.70
C ASN A 69 0.27 7.57 -14.06
N GLU A 70 0.52 6.84 -15.17
CA GLU A 70 0.39 7.39 -16.52
C GLU A 70 -1.06 7.74 -16.89
N LYS A 71 -2.04 6.92 -16.47
CA LYS A 71 -3.47 7.25 -16.65
C LYS A 71 -3.90 8.49 -15.86
N SER A 72 -3.34 8.70 -14.66
CA SER A 72 -3.67 9.85 -13.81
C SER A 72 -3.13 11.19 -14.35
N PHE A 73 -2.12 11.18 -15.22
CA PHE A 73 -1.50 12.40 -15.76
C PHE A 73 -2.20 12.92 -17.03
N VAL A 74 -3.18 12.20 -17.58
CA VAL A 74 -3.82 12.50 -18.88
C VAL A 74 -5.22 13.13 -18.72
N LEU A 75 -5.66 13.43 -17.49
CA LEU A 75 -6.93 14.11 -17.17
C LEU A 75 -6.67 15.48 -16.54
#